data_AF-A0A0G1M0A6-F1
#
_entry.id   AF-A0A0G1M0A6-F1
#
_cell.length_a   1.000
_cell.length_b   1.000
_cell.length_c   1.000
_cell.angle_alpha   90.00
_cell.angle_beta   90.00
_cell.angle_gamma   90.00
#
_symmetry.space_group_name_H-M   'P 1'
#
loop_
_entity.id
_entity.type
_entity.pdbx_description
1 polymer ?
#
loop_
_entity_poly.entity_id
_entity_poly.type
_entity_poly.pdbx_seq_one_letter_code
_entity_poly.pdbx_strand_id
1 'polypeptide(L)'
;MALKDERTRAYGFKVADVRLKQLNFPEANRQSVFQRMRAERQQIARQLRSEGTEEATKIRAEADAEKTTLLSKAQEESNRIIGEGEATAIRIYAQSFGKDPAFYQFLRTLESYDKVINSGTTLILPSDSELLKYLNP
;
A
#
# COMPACT_ATOMS: atom_id res chain seq x y z
N MET A 1 -66.83 -20.60 -0.04
CA MET A 1 -67.15 -21.96 0.46
C MET A 1 -68.55 -22.41 0.05
N ALA A 2 -69.56 -21.53 0.07
CA ALA A 2 -70.94 -21.85 -0.33
C ALA A 2 -71.12 -22.41 -1.76
N LEU A 3 -70.32 -21.95 -2.73
CA LEU A 3 -70.42 -22.35 -4.14
C LEU A 3 -69.98 -23.80 -4.44
N LYS A 4 -69.17 -24.41 -3.55
CA LYS A 4 -68.72 -25.81 -3.71
C LYS A 4 -69.78 -26.82 -3.25
N ASP A 5 -70.55 -26.47 -2.22
CA ASP A 5 -71.55 -27.36 -1.63
C ASP A 5 -72.83 -27.45 -2.46
N GLU A 6 -73.15 -26.42 -3.25
CA GLU A 6 -74.41 -26.36 -3.98
C GLU A 6 -74.54 -27.45 -5.05
N ARG A 7 -73.42 -27.82 -5.71
CA ARG A 7 -73.40 -28.88 -6.74
C ARG A 7 -73.21 -30.29 -6.18
N THR A 8 -72.69 -30.44 -4.96
CA THR A 8 -72.43 -31.75 -4.34
C THR A 8 -73.50 -32.16 -3.32
N ARG A 9 -74.33 -31.22 -2.83
CA ARG A 9 -75.51 -31.53 -1.98
C ARG A 9 -76.49 -32.50 -2.65
N ALA A 10 -76.69 -32.40 -3.96
CA ALA A 10 -77.55 -33.32 -4.71
C ALA A 10 -77.03 -34.77 -4.74
N TYR A 11 -75.74 -34.98 -4.47
CA TYR A 11 -75.08 -36.29 -4.51
C TYR A 11 -74.60 -36.78 -3.12
N GLY A 12 -74.90 -36.05 -2.04
CA GLY A 12 -74.72 -36.52 -0.66
C GLY A 12 -73.30 -36.49 -0.09
N PHE A 13 -72.33 -35.84 -0.76
CA PHE A 13 -70.95 -35.74 -0.26
C PHE A 13 -70.46 -34.29 -0.15
N LYS A 14 -69.48 -34.03 0.72
CA LYS A 14 -68.87 -32.70 0.94
C LYS A 14 -67.40 -32.73 0.53
N VAL A 15 -66.96 -31.72 -0.23
CA VAL A 15 -65.57 -31.61 -0.69
C VAL A 15 -64.75 -30.89 0.39
N ALA A 16 -63.84 -31.62 1.05
CA ALA A 16 -63.03 -31.08 2.14
C ALA A 16 -61.85 -30.20 1.65
N ASP A 17 -61.15 -30.62 0.60
CA ASP A 17 -59.98 -29.91 0.06
C ASP A 17 -59.76 -30.24 -1.43
N VAL A 18 -59.23 -29.28 -2.19
CA VAL A 18 -58.86 -29.47 -3.61
C VAL A 18 -57.40 -29.08 -3.75
N ARG A 19 -56.55 -30.07 -4.03
CA ARG A 19 -55.13 -29.86 -4.29
C ARG A 19 -54.77 -30.27 -5.72
N LEU A 20 -53.92 -29.48 -6.33
CA LEU A 20 -53.27 -29.82 -7.59
C LEU A 20 -52.29 -30.95 -7.33
N LYS A 21 -52.60 -32.16 -7.84
CA LYS A 21 -51.75 -33.33 -7.68
C LYS A 21 -50.54 -33.29 -8.63
N GLN A 22 -50.74 -32.85 -9.88
CA GLN A 22 -49.69 -32.81 -10.89
C GLN A 22 -50.06 -31.87 -12.03
N LEU A 23 -49.13 -31.00 -12.42
CA LEU A 23 -49.20 -30.20 -13.64
C LEU A 23 -48.33 -30.90 -14.69
N ASN A 24 -48.95 -31.59 -15.65
CA ASN A 24 -48.22 -32.22 -16.75
C ASN A 24 -47.91 -31.17 -17.82
N PHE A 25 -46.70 -30.63 -17.77
CA PHE A 25 -46.15 -29.84 -18.87
C PHE A 25 -45.70 -30.77 -20.01
N PRO A 26 -46.01 -30.47 -21.29
CA PRO A 26 -45.57 -31.28 -22.42
C PRO A 26 -44.05 -31.47 -22.39
N GLU A 27 -43.58 -32.72 -22.43
CA GLU A 27 -42.16 -33.04 -22.22
C GLU A 27 -41.23 -32.33 -23.22
N ALA A 28 -41.72 -32.10 -24.45
CA ALA A 28 -41.03 -31.40 -25.52
C ALA A 28 -40.61 -29.95 -25.15
N ASN A 29 -41.41 -29.23 -24.35
CA ASN A 29 -41.11 -27.84 -24.00
C ASN A 29 -40.20 -27.71 -22.78
N ARG A 30 -40.13 -28.73 -21.91
CA ARG A 30 -39.33 -28.69 -20.68
C ARG A 30 -37.85 -28.51 -21.01
N GLN A 31 -37.33 -29.25 -21.99
CA GLN A 31 -35.90 -29.21 -22.33
C GLN A 31 -35.45 -27.83 -22.82
N SER A 32 -36.27 -27.17 -23.66
CA SER A 32 -35.99 -25.80 -24.15
C SER A 32 -35.97 -24.77 -23.00
N VAL A 33 -36.91 -24.86 -22.06
CA VAL A 33 -36.96 -23.97 -20.90
C VAL A 33 -35.75 -24.19 -19.98
N PHE A 34 -35.36 -25.44 -19.71
CA PHE A 34 -34.16 -25.74 -18.93
C PHE A 34 -32.88 -25.24 -19.58
N GLN A 35 -32.73 -25.39 -20.90
CA GLN A 35 -31.58 -24.86 -21.64
C GLN A 35 -31.51 -23.33 -21.56
N ARG A 36 -32.66 -22.64 -21.71
CA ARG A 36 -32.75 -21.19 -21.57
C ARG A 36 -32.37 -20.72 -20.17
N MET A 37 -32.89 -21.36 -19.13
CA MET A 37 -32.54 -21.05 -17.75
C MET A 37 -31.04 -21.23 -17.48
N ARG A 38 -30.42 -22.29 -18.02
CA ARG A 38 -28.96 -22.50 -17.90
C ARG A 38 -28.17 -21.40 -18.59
N ALA A 39 -28.55 -21.03 -19.81
CA ALA A 39 -27.89 -19.96 -20.57
C ALA A 39 -27.98 -18.61 -19.83
N GLU A 40 -29.17 -18.28 -19.32
CA GLU A 40 -29.42 -17.06 -18.54
C GLU A 40 -28.60 -17.05 -17.25
N ARG A 41 -28.58 -18.16 -16.50
CA ARG A 41 -27.74 -18.30 -15.29
C ARG A 41 -26.26 -18.15 -15.60
N GLN A 42 -25.79 -18.71 -16.70
CA GLN A 42 -24.40 -18.54 -17.13
C GLN A 42 -24.09 -17.09 -17.53
N GLN A 43 -25.03 -16.40 -18.17
CA GLN A 43 -24.87 -14.99 -18.51
C GLN A 43 -24.80 -14.11 -17.27
N ILE A 44 -25.70 -14.31 -16.30
CA ILE A 44 -25.67 -13.60 -15.01
C ILE A 44 -24.34 -13.87 -14.29
N ALA A 45 -23.89 -15.12 -14.25
CA ALA A 45 -22.62 -15.47 -13.62
C ALA A 45 -21.38 -14.89 -14.35
N ARG A 46 -21.46 -14.67 -15.66
CA ARG A 46 -20.40 -13.97 -16.42
C ARG A 46 -20.41 -12.49 -16.09
N GLN A 47 -21.59 -11.87 -16.06
CA GLN A 47 -21.76 -10.46 -15.74
C GLN A 47 -21.21 -10.14 -14.36
N LEU A 48 -21.64 -10.88 -13.33
CA LEU A 48 -21.16 -10.68 -11.95
C LEU A 48 -19.65 -10.88 -11.81
N ARG A 49 -19.06 -11.82 -12.55
CA ARG A 49 -17.60 -11.99 -12.55
C ARG A 49 -16.91 -10.80 -13.21
N SER A 50 -17.44 -10.32 -14.33
CA SER A 50 -16.90 -9.15 -15.04
C SER A 50 -16.92 -7.91 -14.15
N GLU A 51 -18.07 -7.62 -13.54
CA GLU A 51 -18.26 -6.51 -12.60
C GLU A 51 -17.30 -6.65 -11.40
N GLY A 52 -17.22 -7.83 -10.79
CA GLY A 52 -16.29 -8.09 -9.69
C GLY A 52 -14.82 -7.90 -10.08
N THR A 53 -14.43 -8.30 -11.31
CA THR A 53 -13.05 -8.08 -11.79
C THR A 53 -12.76 -6.61 -12.09
N GLU A 54 -13.75 -5.88 -12.63
CA GLU A 54 -13.63 -4.45 -12.92
C GLU A 54 -13.46 -3.66 -11.63
N GLU A 55 -14.33 -3.89 -10.66
CA GLU A 55 -14.29 -3.21 -9.36
C GLU A 55 -13.02 -3.54 -8.59
N ALA A 56 -12.60 -4.81 -8.58
CA ALA A 56 -11.32 -5.21 -7.99
C ALA A 56 -10.11 -4.53 -8.66
N THR A 57 -10.15 -4.36 -9.99
CA THR A 57 -9.07 -3.68 -10.73
C THR A 57 -9.05 -2.20 -10.39
N LYS A 58 -10.22 -1.56 -10.31
CA LYS A 58 -10.35 -0.16 -9.90
C LYS A 58 -9.80 0.08 -8.50
N ILE A 59 -10.22 -0.73 -7.51
CA ILE A 59 -9.75 -0.62 -6.12
C ILE A 59 -8.24 -0.79 -6.04
N ARG A 60 -7.66 -1.76 -6.76
CA ARG A 60 -6.20 -1.96 -6.79
C ARG A 60 -5.47 -0.76 -7.39
N ALA A 61 -5.96 -0.25 -8.52
CA ALA A 61 -5.35 0.90 -9.19
C ALA A 61 -5.39 2.15 -8.29
N GLU A 62 -6.50 2.40 -7.60
CA GLU A 62 -6.64 3.50 -6.63
C GLU A 62 -5.68 3.32 -5.46
N ALA A 63 -5.60 2.11 -4.88
CA ALA A 63 -4.69 1.81 -3.78
C ALA A 63 -3.21 1.96 -4.18
N ASP A 64 -2.83 1.53 -5.39
CA ASP A 64 -1.47 1.68 -5.90
C ASP A 64 -1.09 3.15 -6.15
N ALA A 65 -2.03 3.95 -6.64
CA ALA A 65 -1.84 5.39 -6.81
C ALA A 65 -1.70 6.12 -5.47
N GLU A 66 -2.53 5.78 -4.48
CA GLU A 66 -2.46 6.33 -3.13
C GLU A 66 -1.14 5.94 -2.44
N LYS A 67 -0.75 4.66 -2.53
CA LYS A 67 0.53 4.17 -2.00
C LYS A 67 1.71 4.94 -2.60
N THR A 68 1.74 5.11 -3.92
CA THR A 68 2.80 5.85 -4.60
C THR A 68 2.87 7.29 -4.08
N THR A 69 1.73 7.96 -4.01
CA THR A 69 1.63 9.34 -3.53
C THR A 69 2.10 9.46 -2.08
N LEU A 70 1.69 8.53 -1.22
CA LEU A 70 2.08 8.51 0.19
C LEU A 70 3.60 8.31 0.36
N LEU A 71 4.18 7.36 -0.38
CA LEU A 71 5.62 7.12 -0.35
C LEU A 71 6.41 8.31 -0.88
N SER A 72 5.94 8.93 -1.98
CA SER A 72 6.57 10.14 -2.51
C SER A 72 6.56 11.29 -1.52
N LYS A 73 5.42 11.53 -0.85
CA LYS A 73 5.31 12.56 0.21
C LYS A 73 6.20 12.26 1.40
N ALA A 74 6.25 11.01 1.84
CA ALA A 74 7.11 10.59 2.94
C ALA A 74 8.60 10.80 2.60
N GLN A 75 9.00 10.48 1.37
CA GLN A 75 10.37 10.67 0.92
C GLN A 75 10.73 12.15 0.77
N GLU A 76 9.83 12.95 0.20
CA GLU A 76 9.97 14.40 0.09
C GLU A 76 10.19 15.02 1.47
N GLU A 77 9.33 14.69 2.43
CA GLU A 77 9.41 15.20 3.80
C GLU A 77 10.69 14.76 4.50
N SER A 78 11.09 13.49 4.35
CA SER A 78 12.37 13.00 4.90
C SER A 78 13.56 13.77 4.34
N ASN A 79 13.58 13.98 3.02
CA ASN A 79 14.67 14.71 2.36
C ASN A 79 14.70 16.18 2.80
N ARG A 80 13.53 16.79 3.00
CA ARG A 80 13.40 18.14 3.54
C ARG A 80 13.97 18.25 4.94
N ILE A 81 13.59 17.36 5.85
CA ILE A 81 14.09 17.33 7.24
C ILE A 81 15.61 17.12 7.27
N ILE A 82 16.11 16.17 6.47
CA ILE A 82 17.56 15.93 6.37
C ILE A 82 18.27 17.18 5.85
N GLY A 83 17.78 17.80 4.77
CA GLY A 83 18.36 19.01 4.21
C GLY A 83 18.35 20.20 5.17
N GLU A 84 17.25 20.40 5.91
CA GLU A 84 17.16 21.42 6.96
C GLU A 84 18.16 21.16 8.10
N GLY A 85 18.33 19.89 8.49
CA GLY A 85 19.29 19.45 9.49
C GLY A 85 20.74 19.67 9.05
N GLU A 86 21.09 19.27 7.84
CA GLU A 86 22.42 19.48 7.25
C GLU A 86 22.74 20.98 7.11
N ALA A 87 21.80 21.77 6.59
CA ALA A 87 21.97 23.22 6.48
C ALA A 87 22.18 23.87 7.85
N THR A 88 21.44 23.43 8.88
CA THR A 88 21.61 23.89 10.25
C THR A 88 22.97 23.51 10.82
N ALA A 89 23.40 22.26 10.62
CA ALA A 89 24.70 21.78 11.07
C ALA A 89 25.83 22.57 10.40
N ILE A 90 25.82 22.70 9.08
CA ILE A 90 26.81 23.48 8.32
C ILE A 90 26.84 24.93 8.80
N ARG A 91 25.69 25.56 9.04
CA ARG A 91 25.61 26.92 9.56
C ARG A 91 26.24 27.03 10.96
N ILE A 92 25.95 26.10 11.87
CA ILE A 92 26.54 26.09 13.22
C ILE A 92 28.05 25.86 13.15
N TYR A 93 28.50 24.94 12.30
CA TYR A 93 29.92 24.71 12.06
C TYR A 93 30.59 25.95 11.51
N ALA A 94 30.06 26.57 10.45
CA ALA A 94 30.60 27.80 9.87
C ALA A 94 30.65 28.95 10.89
N GLN A 95 29.60 29.10 11.71
CA GLN A 95 29.57 30.10 12.78
C GLN A 95 30.58 29.82 13.90
N SER A 96 30.82 28.55 14.23
CA SER A 96 31.78 28.15 15.25
C SER A 96 33.22 28.28 14.77
N PHE A 97 33.50 27.88 13.52
CA PHE A 97 34.82 27.96 12.89
C PHE A 97 35.17 29.38 12.42
N GLY A 98 34.19 30.22 12.12
CA GLY A 98 34.41 31.63 11.76
C GLY A 98 34.78 32.53 12.96
N LYS A 99 34.64 32.05 14.20
CA LYS A 99 35.01 32.82 15.41
C LYS A 99 36.52 32.90 15.64
N ASP A 100 37.27 31.87 15.28
CA ASP A 100 38.74 31.89 15.36
C ASP A 100 39.37 30.94 14.31
N PRO A 101 39.79 31.47 13.16
CA PRO A 101 40.45 30.69 12.10
C PRO A 101 41.79 30.06 12.53
N ALA A 102 42.49 30.65 13.50
CA ALA A 102 43.79 30.16 13.96
C ALA A 102 43.60 28.94 14.88
N PHE A 103 42.61 28.98 15.78
CA PHE A 103 42.24 27.84 16.61
C PHE A 103 41.77 26.64 15.76
N TYR A 104 41.09 26.89 14.64
CA TYR A 104 40.69 25.85 13.69
C TYR A 104 41.87 25.14 13.01
N GLN A 105 42.83 25.90 12.48
CA GLN A 105 44.03 25.31 11.87
C GLN A 105 44.79 24.44 12.88
N PHE A 106 44.86 24.88 14.14
CA PHE A 106 45.45 24.14 15.24
C PHE A 106 44.68 22.85 15.60
N LEU A 107 43.35 22.90 15.77
CA LEU A 107 42.55 21.72 16.10
C LEU A 107 42.60 20.67 14.97
N ARG A 108 42.55 21.12 13.71
CA ARG A 108 42.61 20.23 12.54
C ARG A 108 43.99 19.62 12.33
N THR A 109 45.06 20.32 12.70
CA THR A 109 46.40 19.72 12.76
C THR A 109 46.49 18.68 13.87
N LEU A 110 45.92 18.93 15.06
CA LEU A 110 45.87 17.95 16.16
C LEU A 110 45.07 16.68 15.84
N GLU A 111 43.87 16.79 15.24
CA GLU A 111 43.10 15.62 14.80
C GLU A 111 43.82 14.81 13.71
N SER A 112 44.59 15.50 12.86
CA SER A 112 45.43 14.85 11.87
C SER A 112 46.60 14.11 12.53
N TYR A 113 47.15 14.65 13.64
CA TYR A 113 48.16 13.95 14.43
C TYR A 113 47.62 12.68 15.07
N ASP A 114 46.41 12.70 15.62
CA ASP A 114 45.79 11.52 16.23
C ASP A 114 45.54 10.39 15.20
N LYS A 115 45.17 10.75 13.96
CA LYS A 115 44.99 9.76 12.88
C LYS A 115 46.28 9.19 12.30
N VAL A 116 47.38 9.95 12.36
CA VAL A 116 48.67 9.57 11.76
C VAL A 116 49.60 8.92 12.80
N ILE A 117 49.45 9.25 14.07
CA ILE A 117 50.30 8.75 15.16
C ILE A 117 49.59 7.58 15.88
N ASN A 118 49.70 6.38 15.30
CA ASN A 118 49.42 5.14 16.02
C ASN A 118 50.69 4.59 16.69
N SER A 119 50.52 3.79 17.75
CA SER A 119 51.53 3.27 18.70
C SER A 119 52.73 2.48 18.13
N GLY A 120 52.88 2.41 16.80
CA GLY A 120 54.03 1.82 16.10
C GLY A 120 54.62 2.67 14.96
N THR A 121 54.25 3.95 14.82
CA THR A 121 54.65 4.77 13.67
C THR A 121 55.83 5.69 14.03
N THR A 122 57.03 5.40 13.51
CA THR A 122 58.16 6.34 13.55
C THR A 122 58.01 7.35 12.42
N LEU A 123 57.53 8.56 12.75
CA LEU A 123 57.34 9.63 11.78
C LEU A 123 58.66 10.40 11.59
N ILE A 124 59.26 10.28 10.39
CA ILE A 124 60.45 11.07 10.01
C ILE A 124 59.95 12.32 9.30
N LEU A 125 59.92 13.45 10.00
CA LEU A 125 59.52 14.74 9.46
C LEU A 125 60.75 15.62 9.21
N PRO A 126 60.86 16.28 8.05
CA PRO A 126 61.87 17.30 7.82
C PRO A 126 61.64 18.51 8.75
N SER A 127 62.72 19.16 9.14
CA SER A 127 62.76 20.23 10.16
C SER A 127 62.02 21.53 9.77
N ASP A 128 61.51 21.62 8.55
CA ASP A 128 60.73 22.73 8.00
C ASP A 128 59.22 22.43 7.88
N SER A 129 58.78 21.25 8.32
CA SER A 129 57.37 20.84 8.24
C SER A 129 56.46 21.75 9.07
N GLU A 130 55.34 22.20 8.47
CA GLU A 130 54.30 22.96 9.18
C GLU A 130 53.74 22.20 10.39
N LEU A 131 53.93 20.89 10.45
CA LEU A 131 53.53 20.05 11.57
C LEU A 131 54.38 20.29 12.84
N LEU A 132 55.63 20.75 12.69
CA LEU A 132 56.53 21.02 13.83
C LEU A 132 56.38 22.44 14.39
N LYS A 133 55.70 23.36 13.68
CA LYS A 133 55.54 24.77 14.10
C LYS A 133 54.86 24.95 15.46
N TYR A 134 53.97 24.04 15.84
CA TYR A 134 53.15 24.13 17.06
C TYR A 134 53.60 23.17 18.18
N LEU A 135 54.62 22.32 17.92
CA LEU A 135 55.17 21.36 18.89
C LEU A 135 56.51 21.81 19.49
N ASN A 136 57.02 22.97 19.07
CA ASN A 136 58.21 23.57 19.68
C ASN A 136 57.79 24.34 20.95
N PRO A 137 58.43 24.07 22.12
CA PRO A 137 58.16 24.79 23.37
C PRO A 137 58.56 26.26 23.32
#